data_AF-A0A925S152-F1
#
_entry.id   AF-A0A925S152-F1
#
_cell.length_a   1.000
_cell.length_b   1.000
_cell.length_c   1.000
_cell.angle_alpha   90.00
_cell.angle_beta   90.00
_cell.angle_gamma   90.00
#
_symmetry.space_group_name_H-M   'P 1'
#
loop_
_entity.id
_entity.type
_entity.pdbx_description
1 polymer ?
#
loop_
_entity_poly.entity_id
_entity_poly.type
_entity_poly.pdbx_seq_one_letter_code
_entity_poly.pdbx_strand_id
1 'polypeptide(L)' 'SRAHLLDLQRQANELVKAEAARMRNVDYVDVFTPMLGADGQPRPELFVDDRLHMSRKGYELWRDVVSPYLR' A
#
# COMPACT_ATOMS: atom_id res chain seq x y z
N SER A 1 6.32 -14.11 1.81
CA SER A 1 5.78 -13.22 0.75
C SER A 1 4.33 -13.58 0.43
N ARG A 2 3.51 -12.55 0.17
CA ARG A 2 2.12 -12.67 -0.32
C ARG A 2 1.96 -12.34 -1.81
N ALA A 3 3.05 -12.36 -2.59
CA ALA A 3 3.02 -11.96 -4.01
C ALA A 3 1.98 -12.72 -4.86
N HIS A 4 1.65 -13.98 -4.52
CA HIS A 4 0.60 -14.74 -5.20
C HIS A 4 -0.82 -14.18 -5.01
N LEU A 5 -1.03 -13.23 -4.10
CA LEU A 5 -2.32 -12.57 -3.85
C LEU A 5 -2.42 -11.18 -4.49
N LEU A 6 -1.44 -10.74 -5.29
CA LEU A 6 -1.40 -9.35 -5.80
C LEU A 6 -2.67 -8.93 -6.54
N ASP A 7 -3.25 -9.80 -7.36
CA ASP A 7 -4.47 -9.48 -8.08
C ASP A 7 -5.66 -9.32 -7.14
N LEU A 8 -5.76 -10.17 -6.11
CA LEU A 8 -6.78 -10.06 -5.07
C LEU A 8 -6.59 -8.79 -4.23
N GLN A 9 -5.34 -8.42 -3.93
CA GLN A 9 -5.02 -7.18 -3.23
C GLN A 9 -5.43 -5.95 -4.05
N ARG A 10 -5.16 -5.93 -5.36
CA ARG A 10 -5.61 -4.85 -6.27
C ARG A 10 -7.12 -4.74 -6.28
N GLN A 11 -7.82 -5.87 -6.44
CA GLN A 11 -9.28 -5.89 -6.41
C GLN A 11 -9.84 -5.37 -5.09
N ALA A 12 -9.29 -5.83 -3.95
CA ALA A 12 -9.70 -5.34 -2.64
C ALA A 12 -9.45 -3.83 -2.48
N ASN A 13 -8.31 -3.33 -2.91
CA ASN A 13 -7.96 -1.91 -2.85
C ASN A 13 -8.93 -1.05 -3.67
N GLU A 14 -9.29 -1.47 -4.89
CA GLU A 14 -10.27 -0.74 -5.72
C GLU A 14 -11.67 -0.75 -5.09
N LEU A 15 -12.09 -1.87 -4.48
CA LEU A 15 -13.37 -1.93 -3.76
C LEU A 15 -13.39 -1.00 -2.55
N VAL A 16 -12.32 -0.98 -1.74
CA VAL A 16 -12.20 -0.07 -0.59
C VAL A 16 -12.19 1.39 -1.03
N LYS A 17 -11.45 1.72 -2.09
CA LYS A 17 -11.41 3.06 -2.68
C LYS A 17 -12.79 3.52 -3.16
N ALA A 18 -13.51 2.65 -3.87
CA ALA A 18 -14.85 2.94 -4.36
C ALA A 18 -15.85 3.17 -3.23
N GLU A 19 -15.75 2.39 -2.15
CA GLU A 19 -16.62 2.55 -0.98
C GLU A 19 -16.28 3.83 -0.19
N ALA A 20 -15.00 4.11 0.04
CA ALA A 20 -14.56 5.34 0.70
C ALA A 20 -15.09 6.60 -0.02
N ALA A 21 -15.10 6.59 -1.36
CA ALA A 21 -15.62 7.71 -2.15
C ALA A 21 -17.13 7.98 -1.95
N ARG A 22 -17.89 7.03 -1.38
CA ARG A 22 -19.31 7.20 -1.04
C ARG A 22 -19.53 7.70 0.38
N MET A 23 -18.51 7.70 1.22
CA MET A 23 -18.59 8.07 2.63
C MET A 23 -18.22 9.53 2.84
N ARG A 24 -18.87 10.17 3.82
CA ARG A 24 -18.50 11.52 4.25
C ARG A 24 -17.38 11.44 5.29
N ASN A 25 -16.38 12.31 5.19
CA ASN A 25 -15.23 12.40 6.10
C ASN A 25 -14.35 11.13 6.12
N VAL A 26 -14.23 10.45 4.97
CA VAL A 26 -13.33 9.32 4.80
C VAL A 26 -12.47 9.59 3.57
N ASP A 27 -11.15 9.52 3.74
CA ASP A 27 -10.19 9.59 2.65
C ASP A 27 -9.59 8.20 2.39
N TYR A 28 -9.38 7.87 1.13
CA TYR A 28 -8.59 6.70 0.73
C TYR A 28 -7.15 7.13 0.45
N VAL A 29 -6.20 6.49 1.13
CA VAL A 29 -4.76 6.74 0.95
C VAL A 29 -4.11 5.51 0.32
N ASP A 30 -3.60 5.65 -0.90
CA ASP A 30 -2.93 4.56 -1.61
C ASP A 30 -1.48 4.37 -1.14
N VAL A 31 -1.29 3.46 -0.20
CA VAL A 31 0.04 3.01 0.23
C VAL A 31 0.54 1.80 -0.57
N PHE A 32 -0.28 1.21 -1.44
CA PHE A 32 0.04 -0.02 -2.16
C PHE A 32 0.86 0.25 -3.43
N THR A 33 0.43 1.19 -4.27
CA THR A 33 1.09 1.46 -5.56
C THR A 33 2.58 1.82 -5.41
N PRO A 34 2.99 2.69 -4.45
CA PRO A 34 4.41 3.03 -4.27
C PRO A 34 5.29 1.87 -3.77
N MET A 35 4.68 0.80 -3.25
CA MET A 35 5.37 -0.40 -2.79
C MET A 35 5.77 -1.32 -3.94
N LEU A 36 5.30 -1.04 -5.16
CA LEU A 36 5.57 -1.86 -6.34
C LEU A 36 6.75 -1.31 -7.16
N GLY A 37 7.51 -2.22 -7.77
CA GLY A 37 8.51 -1.91 -8.76
C GLY A 37 7.88 -1.66 -10.14
N ALA A 38 8.74 -1.32 -11.11
CA ALA A 38 8.31 -1.12 -12.51
C ALA A 38 7.75 -2.41 -13.15
N ASP A 39 8.09 -3.58 -12.60
CA ASP A 39 7.58 -4.90 -12.98
C ASP A 39 6.22 -5.22 -12.33
N GLY A 40 5.67 -4.31 -11.53
CA GLY A 40 4.43 -4.49 -10.79
C GLY A 40 4.53 -5.46 -9.61
N GLN A 41 5.74 -5.88 -9.22
CA GLN A 41 5.99 -6.74 -8.07
C GLN A 41 6.36 -5.93 -6.81
N PRO A 42 6.15 -6.45 -5.60
CA PRO A 42 6.60 -5.80 -4.38
C PRO A 42 8.11 -5.58 -4.37
N ARG A 43 8.53 -4.34 -4.10
CA ARG A 43 9.94 -3.97 -3.96
C ARG A 43 10.56 -4.67 -2.74
N PRO A 44 11.51 -5.59 -2.92
CA PRO A 44 11.99 -6.44 -1.83
C PRO A 44 12.64 -5.64 -0.69
N GLU A 45 13.29 -4.51 -0.99
CA GLU A 45 13.96 -3.66 -0.01
C GLU A 45 13.01 -2.94 0.98
N LEU A 46 11.71 -2.93 0.68
CA LEU A 46 10.68 -2.34 1.56
C LEU A 46 10.19 -3.32 2.63
N PHE A 47 10.65 -4.57 2.61
CA PHE A 47 10.28 -5.62 3.55
C PHE A 47 11.48 -6.17 4.31
N VAL A 48 11.22 -6.80 5.45
CA VAL A 48 12.20 -7.69 6.12
C VAL A 48 12.14 -9.09 5.49
N ASP A 49 12.96 -10.02 5.98
CA ASP A 49 13.24 -11.31 5.35
C ASP A 49 11.98 -12.16 5.02
N ASP A 50 10.90 -12.02 5.78
CA ASP A 50 9.65 -12.76 5.54
C ASP A 50 8.85 -12.26 4.32
N ARG A 51 9.23 -11.10 3.76
CA ARG A 51 8.56 -10.42 2.65
C ARG A 51 7.08 -10.16 2.95
N LEU A 52 6.77 -9.85 4.21
CA LEU A 52 5.45 -9.50 4.70
C LEU A 52 5.51 -8.24 5.58
N HIS A 53 6.37 -8.23 6.60
CA HIS A 53 6.54 -7.05 7.46
C HIS A 53 7.47 -6.04 6.79
N MET A 54 7.20 -4.75 7.00
CA MET A 54 7.98 -3.70 6.37
C MET A 54 9.33 -3.50 7.06
N SER A 55 10.34 -3.17 6.25
CA SER A 55 11.62 -2.67 6.74
C SER A 55 11.48 -1.20 7.16
N ARG A 56 12.56 -0.61 7.73
CA ARG A 56 12.64 0.84 7.98
C ARG A 56 12.32 1.66 6.73
N LYS A 57 12.81 1.25 5.56
CA LYS A 57 12.54 1.93 4.28
C LYS A 57 11.07 1.87 3.87
N GLY A 58 10.40 0.73 4.13
CA GLY A 58 8.96 0.59 3.90
C GLY A 58 8.15 1.56 4.78
N TYR A 59 8.49 1.65 6.07
CA TYR A 59 7.85 2.62 6.97
C TYR A 59 8.14 4.08 6.61
N GLU A 60 9.34 4.41 6.16
CA GLU A 60 9.65 5.76 5.67
C GLU A 60 8.81 6.12 4.44
N LEU A 61 8.63 5.19 3.49
CA LEU A 61 7.74 5.38 2.36
C LEU A 61 6.31 5.63 2.82
N TRP A 62 5.79 4.81 3.74
CA TRP A 62 4.43 4.96 4.25
C TRP A 62 4.25 6.30 4.96
N ARG A 63 5.23 6.71 5.78
CA ARG A 63 5.22 8.02 6.42
C ARG A 63 5.07 9.12 5.37
N ASP A 64 5.89 9.11 4.33
CA ASP A 64 5.88 10.17 3.31
C ASP A 64 4.55 10.22 2.54
N VAL A 65 3.91 9.07 2.31
CA VAL A 65 2.57 8.96 1.69
C VAL A 65 1.47 9.45 2.63
N VAL A 66 1.51 9.09 3.92
CA VAL A 66 0.43 9.33 4.88
C VAL A 66 0.52 10.73 5.52
N SER A 67 1.71 11.27 5.75
CA SER A 67 1.92 12.54 6.44
C SER A 67 1.10 13.72 5.88
N PRO A 68 0.91 13.89 4.56
CA PRO A 68 0.06 14.97 4.02
C PRO A 68 -1.40 14.94 4.48
N TYR A 69 -1.89 13.79 4.95
CA TYR A 69 -3.26 13.58 5.41
C TYR A 69 -3.44 13.79 6.92
N LEU A 70 -2.34 13.80 7.67
CA LEU A 70 -2.34 14.00 9.12
C LEU A 70 -2.09 15.48 9.42
N ARG A 71 -3.08 16.14 10.02
CA ARG A 71 -2.97 17.52 10.51
C ARG A 71 -2.46 17.55 11.94
#